data_AF-A0A0A9FMA7-F1
#
_entry.id   AF-A0A0A9FMA7-F1
#
_cell.length_a   1.000
_cell.length_b   1.000
_cell.length_c   1.000
_cell.angle_alpha   90.00
_cell.angle_beta   90.00
_cell.angle_gamma   90.00
#
_symmetry.space_group_name_H-M   'P 1'
#
loop_
_entity.id
_entity.type
_entity.pdbx_description
1 polymer ?
#
loop_
_entity_poly.entity_id
_entity_poly.type
_entity_poly.pdbx_seq_one_letter_code
_entity_poly.pdbx_strand_id
1 'polypeptide(L)' 'MNVSIQMKEDHETDRTFGWVLEMYAYAVASALHGVQHILRKDFMIQVLHLFEFLS' A
#
# COMPACT_ATOMS: atom_id res chain seq x y z
N MET A 1 -11.97 4.10 19.65
CA MET A 1 -11.44 2.78 19.22
C MET A 1 -10.97 2.94 17.78
N ASN A 2 -9.82 2.37 17.39
CA ASN A 2 -9.34 2.48 16.02
C ASN A 2 -10.14 1.52 15.12
N VAL A 3 -10.81 2.08 14.10
CA VAL A 3 -11.67 1.33 13.18
C VAL A 3 -10.93 0.18 12.50
N SER A 4 -9.62 0.33 12.23
CA SER A 4 -8.82 -0.71 11.60
C SER A 4 -8.68 -1.96 12.48
N ILE A 5 -8.64 -1.80 13.80
CA ILE A 5 -8.57 -2.94 14.72
C ILE A 5 -9.95 -3.62 14.82
N GLN A 6 -11.03 -2.84 14.85
CA GLN A 6 -12.39 -3.39 14.84
C GLN A 6 -12.67 -4.22 13.59
N MET A 7 -12.19 -3.79 12.42
CA MET A 7 -12.30 -4.54 11.16
C MET A 7 -11.44 -5.80 11.12
N LYS A 8 -10.37 -5.88 11.93
CA LYS A 8 -9.55 -7.10 12.01
C LYS A 8 -10.19 -8.13 12.96
N GLU A 9 -10.97 -7.68 13.93
CA GLU A 9 -11.69 -8.52 14.88
C GLU A 9 -13.01 -9.06 14.34
N ASP A 10 -13.61 -8.40 13.35
CA ASP A 10 -14.82 -8.85 12.67
C ASP A 10 -14.51 -9.79 11.49
N HIS A 11 -15.13 -10.98 11.49
CA HIS A 11 -14.77 -12.08 10.60
C HIS A 11 -15.12 -11.82 9.12
N GLU A 12 -16.22 -11.11 8.84
CA GLU A 12 -16.62 -10.78 7.46
C GLU A 12 -15.71 -9.72 6.86
N THR A 13 -15.37 -8.69 7.65
CA THR A 13 -14.47 -7.64 7.22
C THR A 13 -13.02 -8.09 7.16
N ASP A 14 -12.53 -8.96 8.06
CA ASP A 14 -11.19 -9.54 7.95
C ASP A 14 -11.06 -10.45 6.73
N ARG A 15 -12.07 -11.28 6.44
CA ARG A 15 -12.08 -12.11 5.23
C ARG A 15 -11.97 -11.28 3.94
N THR A 16 -12.61 -10.11 3.92
CA THR A 16 -12.70 -9.26 2.72
C THR A 16 -11.51 -8.30 2.61
N PHE A 17 -11.08 -7.72 3.74
CA PHE A 17 -10.14 -6.59 3.80
C PHE A 17 -8.92 -6.85 4.68
N GLY A 18 -8.79 -8.03 5.30
CA GLY A 18 -7.68 -8.38 6.19
C GLY A 18 -6.31 -8.18 5.56
N TRP A 19 -6.17 -8.57 4.29
CA TRP A 19 -4.94 -8.36 3.52
C TRP A 19 -4.61 -6.87 3.31
N VAL A 20 -5.63 -6.01 3.15
CA VAL A 20 -5.45 -4.55 3.03
C VAL A 20 -4.98 -3.96 4.36
N LEU A 21 -5.58 -4.40 5.46
CA LEU A 21 -5.21 -3.99 6.82
C LEU A 21 -3.77 -4.37 7.15
N GLU A 22 -3.32 -5.55 6.71
CA GLU A 22 -1.93 -6.00 6.85
C GLU A 22 -0.96 -5.14 6.03
N MET A 23 -1.30 -4.81 4.78
CA MET A 23 -0.48 -3.91 3.96
C MET A 23 -0.42 -2.49 4.54
N TYR A 24 -1.55 -2.00 5.07
CA TYR A 24 -1.60 -0.70 5.73
C TYR A 24 -0.72 -0.68 6.99
N ALA A 25 -0.80 -1.71 7.83
CA ALA A 25 0.05 -1.85 9.01
C ALA A 25 1.54 -1.88 8.64
N TYR A 26 1.90 -2.63 7.60
CA TYR A 26 3.28 -2.68 7.08
C TYR A 26 3.76 -1.31 6.58
N ALA A 27 2.92 -0.55 5.86
CA ALA A 27 3.27 0.77 5.37
C ALA A 27 3.47 1.78 6.52
N VAL A 28 2.57 1.78 7.50
CA VAL A 28 2.69 2.62 8.71
C VAL A 28 3.94 2.26 9.49
N ALA A 29 4.20 0.97 9.75
CA ALA A 29 5.40 0.51 10.43
C ALA A 29 6.67 0.92 9.66
N SER A 30 6.68 0.74 8.34
CA SER A 30 7.81 1.13 7.47
C SER A 30 8.09 2.63 7.55
N ALA A 31 7.05 3.47 7.52
CA ALA A 31 7.17 4.92 7.66
C ALA A 31 7.70 5.33 9.05
N LEU A 32 7.19 4.70 10.12
CA LEU A 32 7.62 4.97 11.50
C LEU A 32 9.08 4.56 11.75
N HIS A 33 9.55 3.50 11.11
CA HIS A 33 10.94 3.04 11.23
C HIS A 33 11.87 3.68 10.18
N GLY A 34 11.40 4.70 9.45
CA GLY A 34 12.21 5.43 8.47
C GLY A 34 12.67 4.59 7.28
N VAL A 35 11.98 3.48 6.98
CA VAL A 35 12.27 2.65 5.81
C VAL A 35 11.94 3.44 4.55
N GLN A 36 12.98 3.95 3.89
CA GLN A 36 12.84 4.63 2.61
C GLN A 36 12.60 3.60 1.51
N HIS A 37 11.55 3.82 0.72
CA HIS A 37 11.30 3.05 -0.50
C HIS A 37 12.31 3.48 -1.57
N ILE A 38 13.26 2.60 -1.87
CA ILE A 38 14.20 2.80 -2.97
C ILE A 38 13.47 2.44 -4.27
N LEU A 39 12.99 3.46 -4.97
CA LEU A 39 12.49 3.31 -6.33
C LEU A 39 13.68 3.02 -7.26
N ARG A 40 13.88 1.75 -7.60
CA ARG A 40 14.88 1.33 -8.57
C ARG A 40 14.32 1.57 -9.97
N LYS A 41 14.94 2.46 -10.74
CA LYS A 41 14.51 2.81 -12.11
C LYS A 41 14.27 1.60 -13.00
N ASP A 42 15.10 0.56 -12.87
CA ASP A 42 15.03 -0.65 -13.68
C ASP A 42 13.81 -1.55 -13.35
N PHE A 43 13.18 -1.35 -12.19
CA PHE A 43 11.98 -2.08 -11.75
C PHE A 43 10.70 -1.23 -11.85
N MET A 44 10.81 0.04 -12.25
CA MET A 44 9.64 0.88 -12.50
C MET A 44 9.07 0.53 -13.87
N ILE A 45 7.93 -0.17 -13.88
CA ILE A 45 7.13 -0.40 -15.09
C ILE A 45 6.41 0.92 -15.40
N GLN A 46 7.12 1.89 -15.96
CA GLN A 46 6.52 3.06 -16.56
C GLN A 46 6.42 2.83 -18.06
N VAL A 47 5.23 2.48 -18.55
CA VAL A 47 4.94 2.51 -19.99
C VAL A 47 4.99 3.98 -20.42
N LEU A 48 6.16 4.40 -20.92
CA LEU A 48 6.51 5.74 -21.35
C LEU A 48 5.69 6.25 -22.57
N HIS A 49 4.77 5.45 -23.11
CA HIS A 49 4.14 5.77 -24.40
C HIS A 49 2.92 6.70 -24.36
N LEU A 50 2.48 7.19 -23.21
CA LEU A 50 1.30 8.07 -23.12
C LEU A 50 1.61 9.58 -23.01
N PHE A 51 2.88 9.97 -22.89
CA PHE A 51 3.25 11.38 -22.68
C PHE A 51 3.50 12.18 -23.96
N GLU A 52 3.63 11.54 -25.13
CA GLU A 52 3.91 12.24 -26.40
C GLU A 52 2.67 12.74 -27.15
N PHE A 53 1.46 12.45 -26.66
CA PHE A 53 0.21 12.87 -27.31
C PHE A 53 -0.39 14.19 -26.79
N LEU A 54 0.26 14.84 -25.81
CA LEU A 54 -0.25 16.07 -25.16
C LEU A 54 0.77 17.24 -25.12
N SER A 55 1.75 17.28 -26.04
CA SER A 55 2.62 18.45 -26.24
C SER A 55 2.49 19.03 -27.64
#